data_AF-A0AAU0W5U1-F1
#
_entry.id   AF-A0AAU0W5U1-F1
#
_cell.length_a   1.000
_cell.length_b   1.000
_cell.length_c   1.000
_cell.angle_alpha   90.00
_cell.angle_beta   90.00
_cell.angle_gamma   90.00
#
_symmetry.space_group_name_H-M   'P 1'
#
loop_
_entity.id
_entity.type
_entity.pdbx_description
1 polymer ?
#
loop_
_entity_poly.entity_id
_entity_poly.type
_entity_poly.pdbx_seq_one_letter_code
_entity_poly.pdbx_strand_id
1 'polypeptide(L)' 'MVRLLPSPNRDVSLTVLRRRCTASKGRSWIIDGHDFLAHWLDDPGTEQVVTRTIYTRDEKPAQSTARLLGSS' A
#
# COMPACT_ATOMS: atom_id res chain seq x y z
N MET A 1 -1.34 1.94 -15.07
CA MET A 1 -0.64 1.21 -13.97
C MET A 1 -1.67 0.77 -12.93
N VAL A 2 -1.52 -0.40 -12.30
CA VAL A 2 -2.41 -0.84 -11.20
C VAL A 2 -1.79 -0.46 -9.85
N ARG A 3 -2.56 0.19 -8.98
CA ARG A 3 -2.18 0.52 -7.60
C ARG A 3 -2.87 -0.45 -6.64
N LEU A 4 -2.11 -1.01 -5.70
CA LEU A 4 -2.64 -1.84 -4.61
C LEU A 4 -2.57 -1.06 -3.31
N LEU A 5 -3.72 -0.83 -2.67
CA LEU A 5 -3.81 -0.20 -1.35
C LEU A 5 -4.59 -1.09 -0.37
N PRO A 6 -4.39 -0.98 0.94
CA PRO A 6 -5.25 -1.67 1.90
C PRO A 6 -6.69 -1.12 1.90
N SER A 7 -6.87 0.20 1.80
CA SER A 7 -8.16 0.87 2.01
C SER A 7 -8.27 2.16 1.17
N PRO A 8 -9.48 2.58 0.78
CA PRO A 8 -9.69 3.94 0.26
C PRO A 8 -9.47 5.01 1.33
N ASN A 9 -9.61 4.67 2.60
CA ASN A 9 -9.26 5.58 3.69
C ASN A 9 -7.74 5.61 3.85
N ARG A 10 -7.18 6.82 3.70
CA ARG A 10 -5.74 7.09 3.75
C ARG A 10 -5.09 6.59 5.04
N ASP A 11 -5.64 6.92 6.19
CA ASP A 11 -5.03 6.60 7.49
C ASP A 11 -5.08 5.11 7.79
N VAL A 12 -6.17 4.44 7.37
CA VAL A 12 -6.27 2.98 7.42
C VAL A 12 -5.20 2.35 6.52
N SER A 13 -5.03 2.84 5.30
CA SER A 13 -3.99 2.37 4.38
C SER A 13 -2.59 2.54 4.96
N LEU A 14 -2.26 3.73 5.46
CA LEU A 14 -0.96 4.03 6.04
C LEU A 14 -0.66 3.14 7.26
N THR A 15 -1.65 2.93 8.13
CA THR A 15 -1.53 2.05 9.30
C THR A 15 -1.21 0.61 8.91
N VAL A 16 -1.95 0.05 7.96
CA VAL A 16 -1.73 -1.33 7.49
C VAL A 16 -0.38 -1.46 6.77
N LEU A 17 0.01 -0.49 5.94
CA LEU A 17 1.29 -0.51 5.24
C LEU A 17 2.49 -0.43 6.20
N ARG A 18 2.44 0.43 7.21
CA ARG A 18 3.46 0.51 8.27
C ARG A 18 3.55 -0.82 9.03
N ARG A 19 2.42 -1.40 9.45
CA ARG A 19 2.38 -2.72 10.13
C ARG A 19 3.06 -3.80 9.29
N ARG A 20 2.76 -3.85 7.98
CA ARG A 20 3.36 -4.82 7.04
C ARG A 20 4.86 -4.58 6.85
N CYS A 21 5.29 -3.34 6.71
CA CYS A 21 6.71 -3.00 6.56
C CYS A 21 7.51 -3.34 7.82
N THR A 22 6.98 -3.03 9.01
CA THR A 22 7.61 -3.42 10.27
C THR A 22 7.68 -4.95 10.39
N ALA A 23 6.59 -5.67 10.12
CA ALA A 23 6.55 -7.12 10.25
C ALA A 23 7.49 -7.85 9.27
N SER A 24 7.64 -7.33 8.03
CA SER A 24 8.42 -8.01 6.99
C SER A 24 9.85 -7.49 6.82
N LYS A 25 10.11 -6.23 7.15
CA LYS A 25 11.39 -5.54 6.91
C LYS A 25 11.99 -4.92 8.18
N GLY A 26 11.31 -5.07 9.33
CA GLY A 26 11.76 -4.50 10.61
C GLY A 26 11.78 -2.97 10.63
N ARG A 27 11.12 -2.29 9.68
CA ARG A 27 11.23 -0.83 9.51
C ARG A 27 9.88 -0.18 9.21
N SER A 28 9.58 0.90 9.93
CA SER A 28 8.39 1.74 9.74
C SER A 28 8.51 2.72 8.56
N TRP A 29 9.73 2.95 8.06
CA TRP A 29 10.07 3.96 7.06
C TRP A 29 9.87 5.41 7.52
N ILE A 30 9.91 5.64 8.84
CA ILE A 30 10.06 6.96 9.42
C ILE A 30 11.55 7.16 9.71
N ILE A 31 12.19 8.12 9.05
CA ILE A 31 13.62 8.41 9.19
C ILE A 31 13.78 9.93 9.32
N ASP A 32 14.48 10.40 10.35
CA ASP A 32 14.70 11.82 10.63
C ASP A 32 13.41 12.67 10.64
N GLY A 33 12.33 12.08 11.17
CA GLY A 33 11.00 12.71 11.22
C GLY A 33 10.22 12.69 9.90
N HIS A 34 10.82 12.21 8.81
CA HIS A 34 10.16 12.07 7.52
C HIS A 34 9.50 10.70 7.39
N ASP A 35 8.19 10.68 7.11
CA ASP A 35 7.46 9.45 6.81
C ASP A 35 7.39 9.21 5.30
N PHE A 36 8.26 8.33 4.82
CA PHE A 36 8.34 7.97 3.41
C PHE A 36 7.09 7.22 2.91
N LEU A 37 6.39 6.48 3.78
CA LEU A 37 5.15 5.79 3.38
C LEU A 37 4.01 6.78 3.21
N ALA A 38 3.89 7.77 4.09
CA ALA A 38 2.91 8.84 3.93
C ALA A 38 3.20 9.68 2.67
N HIS A 39 4.46 10.08 2.48
CA HIS A 39 4.86 10.84 1.29
C HIS A 39 4.55 10.09 -0.01
N TRP A 40 4.92 8.81 -0.09
CA TRP A 40 4.59 7.98 -1.24
C TRP A 40 3.07 7.79 -1.43
N LEU A 41 2.31 7.66 -0.34
CA LEU A 41 0.86 7.47 -0.42
C LEU A 41 0.17 8.70 -1.02
N ASP A 42 0.69 9.89 -0.73
CA ASP A 42 0.14 11.18 -1.14
C ASP A 42 0.79 11.75 -2.42
N ASP A 43 1.71 10.99 -3.04
CA ASP A 43 2.42 11.46 -4.24
C ASP A 43 1.45 11.70 -5.41
N PRO A 44 1.28 12.95 -5.87
CA PRO A 44 0.38 13.29 -6.96
C PRO A 44 0.83 12.68 -8.30
N GLY A 45 2.13 12.38 -8.46
CA GLY A 45 2.64 11.67 -9.64
C GLY A 45 2.06 10.27 -9.76
N THR A 46 1.80 9.60 -8.63
CA THR A 46 1.15 8.29 -8.61
C THR A 46 -0.29 8.37 -9.11
N GLU A 47 -1.04 9.43 -8.77
CA GLU A 47 -2.43 9.59 -9.23
C GLU A 47 -2.53 9.76 -10.75
N GLN A 48 -1.54 10.43 -11.37
CA GLN A 48 -1.55 10.73 -12.81
C GLN A 48 -1.37 9.49 -13.70
N VAL A 49 -0.77 8.41 -13.19
CA VAL A 49 -0.42 7.22 -13.98
C VAL A 49 -1.24 5.97 -13.63
N VAL A 50 -2.00 6.03 -12.53
CA VAL A 50 -2.81 4.91 -12.04
C VAL A 50 -4.09 4.80 -12.84
N THR A 51 -4.26 3.66 -13.52
CA THR A 51 -5.44 3.34 -14.32
C THR A 51 -6.49 2.59 -13.49
N ARG A 52 -6.07 1.95 -12.40
CA ARG A 52 -6.96 1.23 -11.48
C ARG A 52 -6.33 1.10 -10.10
N THR A 53 -7.12 1.41 -9.07
CA THR A 53 -6.77 1.09 -7.68
C THR A 53 -7.54 -0.14 -7.23
N ILE A 54 -6.85 -1.09 -6.60
CA ILE A 54 -7.46 -2.28 -6.01
C ILE A 54 -7.20 -2.26 -4.51
N TYR A 55 -8.27 -2.40 -3.74
CA TYR A 55 -8.19 -2.47 -2.29
C TYR A 55 -8.03 -3.91 -1.81
N THR A 56 -6.98 -4.15 -1.04
CA THR A 56 -6.53 -5.47 -0.57
C THR A 56 -6.89 -5.74 0.89
N ARG A 57 -7.39 -4.74 1.62
CA ARG A 57 -7.68 -4.84 3.06
C ARG A 57 -6.43 -5.37 3.78
N ASP A 58 -6.59 -6.38 4.62
CA ASP A 58 -5.51 -7.05 5.37
C ASP A 58 -4.88 -8.24 4.63
N GLU A 59 -5.22 -8.50 3.36
CA GLU A 59 -4.65 -9.62 2.59
C GLU A 59 -3.11 -9.60 2.58
N LYS A 60 -2.48 -10.75 2.81
CA LYS A 60 -1.05 -10.93 2.57
C LYS A 60 -0.78 -10.90 1.06
N PRO A 61 0.45 -10.55 0.62
CA PRO A 61 0.80 -10.50 -0.80
C PRO A 61 0.37 -11.75 -1.59
N ALA A 62 0.64 -12.94 -1.06
CA ALA A 62 0.26 -14.21 -1.71
C ALA A 62 -1.26 -14.37 -1.89
N GLN A 63 -2.07 -13.90 -0.94
CA GLN A 63 -3.54 -13.97 -1.01
C GLN A 63 -4.07 -13.01 -2.08
N SER A 64 -3.56 -11.78 -2.10
CA SER A 64 -3.93 -10.81 -3.14
C SER A 64 -3.53 -11.30 -4.52
N THR A 65 -2.33 -11.86 -4.70
CA THR A 65 -1.88 -12.41 -5.97
C THR A 65 -2.79 -13.55 -6.45
N ALA A 66 -3.08 -14.53 -5.59
CA ALA A 66 -3.96 -15.64 -5.94
C ALA A 66 -5.35 -15.16 -6.37
N ARG A 67 -5.93 -14.21 -5.62
CA ARG A 67 -7.23 -13.62 -5.97
C ARG A 67 -7.17 -12.88 -7.31
N LEU A 68 -6.16 -12.04 -7.53
CA LEU A 68 -6.06 -11.21 -8.73
C LEU A 68 -5.83 -12.04 -10.00
N LEU A 69 -4.97 -13.05 -9.92
CA LEU A 69 -4.68 -13.94 -11.05
C LEU A 69 -5.83 -14.93 -11.32
N GLY A 70 -6.54 -15.38 -10.29
CA GLY A 70 -7.73 -16.23 -10.45
C GLY A 70 -8.99 -15.50 -10.92
N SER A 71 -8.94 -14.16 -11.02
CA SER A 71 -10.05 -13.32 -11.51
C SER A 71 -9.82 -12.83 -12.95
N SER A 72 -8.77 -13.30 -13.62
CA SER A 72 -8.36 -12.89 -14.98
C SER A 72 -8.75 -13.93 -16.03
#